data_AF-A0A3A8QIL8-F1
#
_entry.id   AF-A0A3A8QIL8-F1
#
_cell.length_a   1.000
_cell.length_b   1.000
_cell.length_c   1.000
_cell.angle_alpha   90.00
_cell.angle_beta   90.00
_cell.angle_gamma   90.00
#
_symmetry.space_group_name_H-M   'P 1'
#
loop_
_entity.id
_entity.type
_entity.pdbx_description
1 polymer ?
#
loop_
_entity_poly.entity_id
_entity_poly.type
_entity_poly.pdbx_seq_one_letter_code
_entity_poly.pdbx_strand_id
1 'polypeptide(L)'
;MGRGGGAITILHGSQLTVSDVGPAGIGISSFTNVSGGTFTGTALSGWGSLARTLGTGGETIDGFTFSQGTVVLQGANVTSLITVNSGWLVLRGCKGSILLNHPTGNGGGAAALYSQLGSFNAAGAKDGRQPAKTICHRCYFPNSGLENVYSNNVTITESWIAVAPGGSGDHVDGIQTWGGQSSLNFSRNRLQWNGSWNSTQSGLLAMYSDGSQNGFAGYNQVAVQDNDFVIGLGGGIGLHAPMGVATTNMVVTGNRWTWSPDFDDPDYTPAIYRGSGAANYKTGGNVWSNNRWADGPYANQFLRPDNSTGTTDY
;
A
#
# COMPACT_ATOMS: atom_id res chain seq x y z
N MET A 1 9.76 28.25 -13.09
CA MET A 1 8.99 28.76 -11.93
C MET A 1 8.69 27.56 -11.05
N GLY A 2 9.34 27.51 -9.89
CA GLY A 2 9.33 26.33 -9.03
C GLY A 2 7.97 26.12 -8.38
N ARG A 3 7.43 24.91 -8.53
CA ARG A 3 6.51 24.38 -7.52
C ARG A 3 7.38 24.11 -6.30
N GLY A 4 7.45 25.09 -5.40
CA GLY A 4 7.93 24.84 -4.05
C GLY A 4 7.14 23.66 -3.49
N GLY A 5 7.82 22.76 -2.79
CA GLY A 5 7.20 21.73 -1.98
C GLY A 5 6.26 22.40 -0.98
N GLY A 6 5.02 22.62 -1.42
CA GLY A 6 3.94 23.01 -0.55
C GLY A 6 3.82 21.90 0.46
N ALA A 7 4.28 22.16 1.67
CA ALA A 7 3.93 21.35 2.82
C ALA A 7 2.40 21.38 2.89
N ILE A 8 1.76 20.35 2.34
CA ILE A 8 0.34 20.14 2.57
C ILE A 8 0.24 19.87 4.07
N THR A 9 -0.23 20.87 4.80
CA THR A 9 -0.56 20.72 6.21
C THR A 9 -1.86 19.94 6.26
N ILE A 10 -1.77 18.62 6.22
CA ILE A 10 -2.90 17.74 6.50
C ILE A 10 -3.15 17.79 8.00
N LEU A 11 -4.19 18.51 8.39
CA LEU A 11 -4.69 18.51 9.76
C LEU A 11 -5.52 17.24 10.01
N HIS A 12 -5.66 16.87 11.27
CA HIS A 12 -6.47 15.77 11.76
C HIS A 12 -7.85 15.67 11.06
N GLY A 13 -8.11 14.57 10.35
CA GLY A 13 -9.36 14.39 9.60
C GLY A 13 -9.40 15.00 8.19
N SER A 14 -8.27 15.46 7.64
CA SER A 14 -8.24 15.89 6.23
C SER A 14 -8.51 14.70 5.31
N GLN A 15 -9.40 14.92 4.36
CA GLN A 15 -9.68 13.97 3.29
C GLN A 15 -8.68 14.20 2.18
N LEU A 16 -8.05 13.13 1.74
CA LEU A 16 -7.32 13.15 0.49
C LEU A 16 -8.30 13.59 -0.60
N THR A 17 -8.09 14.79 -1.13
CA THR A 17 -8.92 15.32 -2.20
C THR A 17 -8.48 14.73 -3.54
N VAL A 18 -9.24 15.03 -4.57
CA VAL A 18 -8.95 14.68 -5.97
C VAL A 18 -7.61 15.20 -6.45
N SER A 19 -7.28 16.39 -5.99
CA SER A 19 -6.01 17.08 -6.24
C SER A 19 -4.87 16.52 -5.39
N ASP A 20 -5.17 15.75 -4.34
CA ASP A 20 -4.17 15.03 -3.56
C ASP A 20 -3.97 13.60 -4.10
N VAL A 21 -5.02 12.95 -4.65
CA VAL A 21 -5.00 11.55 -5.20
C VAL A 21 -6.13 11.12 -6.19
N GLY A 22 -7.35 11.72 -6.23
CA GLY A 22 -8.48 11.30 -7.13
C GLY A 22 -9.94 11.46 -6.57
N PRO A 23 -11.06 11.42 -7.36
CA PRO A 23 -12.30 12.25 -7.26
C PRO A 23 -13.15 12.23 -5.97
N ALA A 24 -13.64 13.37 -5.46
CA ALA A 24 -14.13 13.64 -4.09
C ALA A 24 -15.38 12.85 -3.66
N GLY A 25 -15.60 12.67 -2.33
CA GLY A 25 -16.85 12.02 -1.90
C GLY A 25 -17.28 11.91 -0.43
N ILE A 26 -16.48 12.12 0.63
CA ILE A 26 -17.01 11.85 2.01
C ILE A 26 -16.42 12.75 3.10
N GLY A 27 -17.10 13.85 3.42
CA GLY A 27 -16.89 14.75 4.58
C GLY A 27 -17.14 14.14 5.97
N ILE A 28 -16.15 13.59 6.68
CA ILE A 28 -16.23 13.25 8.11
C ILE A 28 -15.23 14.12 8.87
N SER A 29 -15.74 15.15 9.55
CA SER A 29 -14.94 16.08 10.36
C SER A 29 -14.90 15.71 11.85
N SER A 30 -15.81 14.85 12.30
CA SER A 30 -15.91 14.38 13.69
C SER A 30 -15.99 12.86 13.75
N PHE A 31 -15.24 12.26 14.67
CA PHE A 31 -15.21 10.82 14.89
C PHE A 31 -15.71 10.48 16.28
N THR A 32 -16.44 9.37 16.40
CA THR A 32 -16.87 8.85 17.70
C THR A 32 -15.83 7.83 18.20
N ASN A 33 -15.30 8.04 19.40
CA ASN A 33 -14.33 7.13 19.99
C ASN A 33 -14.98 5.79 20.33
N VAL A 34 -14.37 4.69 19.89
CA VAL A 34 -14.77 3.31 20.24
C VAL A 34 -13.55 2.45 20.54
N SER A 35 -13.74 1.36 21.27
CA SER A 35 -12.70 0.36 21.48
C SER A 35 -12.50 -0.50 20.22
N GLY A 36 -11.28 -0.96 20.00
CA GLY A 36 -10.99 -2.05 19.07
C GLY A 36 -11.25 -3.42 19.72
N GLY A 37 -10.59 -4.45 19.20
CA GLY A 37 -10.71 -5.82 19.71
C GLY A 37 -10.74 -6.87 18.60
N THR A 38 -11.23 -8.07 18.94
CA THR A 38 -11.28 -9.21 18.03
C THR A 38 -12.64 -9.27 17.31
N PHE A 39 -12.63 -9.16 15.99
CA PHE A 39 -13.81 -9.25 15.15
C PHE A 39 -13.97 -10.66 14.54
N THR A 40 -15.19 -11.20 14.60
CA THR A 40 -15.56 -12.53 14.07
C THR A 40 -16.87 -12.51 13.28
N GLY A 41 -17.01 -11.59 12.32
CA GLY A 41 -18.21 -11.45 11.48
C GLY A 41 -19.42 -10.80 12.15
N THR A 42 -19.32 -10.44 13.43
CA THR A 42 -20.34 -9.70 14.19
C THR A 42 -19.71 -8.42 14.74
N ALA A 43 -20.45 -7.31 14.68
CA ALA A 43 -19.99 -6.05 15.25
C ALA A 43 -19.68 -6.19 16.75
N LEU A 44 -18.60 -5.58 17.21
CA LEU A 44 -18.31 -5.51 18.64
C LEU A 44 -19.44 -4.73 19.34
N SER A 45 -19.86 -5.20 20.51
CA SER A 45 -20.91 -4.54 21.29
C SER A 45 -20.60 -3.06 21.57
N GLY A 46 -19.32 -2.72 21.74
CA GLY A 46 -18.84 -1.35 21.94
C GLY A 46 -18.91 -0.44 20.72
N TRP A 47 -19.23 -0.94 19.53
CA TRP A 47 -19.35 -0.09 18.33
C TRP A 47 -20.73 0.57 18.19
N GLY A 48 -21.76 0.02 18.84
CA GLY A 48 -23.09 0.62 18.90
C GLY A 48 -23.66 1.00 17.52
N SER A 49 -24.22 2.21 17.42
CA SER A 49 -24.86 2.72 16.20
C SER A 49 -23.90 3.09 15.06
N LEU A 50 -22.59 3.04 15.28
CA LEU A 50 -21.58 3.26 14.24
C LEU A 50 -21.39 2.02 13.36
N ALA A 51 -21.79 0.84 13.87
CA ALA A 51 -21.70 -0.40 13.16
C ALA A 51 -23.06 -0.81 12.59
N ARG A 52 -23.04 -1.34 11.36
CA ARG A 52 -24.21 -1.96 10.74
C ARG A 52 -23.79 -3.20 9.98
N THR A 53 -24.70 -4.15 9.88
CA THR A 53 -24.52 -5.35 9.06
C THR A 53 -25.28 -5.18 7.75
N LEU A 54 -24.63 -5.52 6.63
CA LEU A 54 -25.27 -5.50 5.32
C LEU A 54 -26.39 -6.55 5.25
N GLY A 55 -27.57 -6.10 4.84
CA GLY A 55 -28.75 -6.94 4.66
C GLY A 55 -28.67 -7.81 3.40
N THR A 56 -29.79 -8.45 3.08
CA THR A 56 -29.95 -9.30 1.90
C THR A 56 -29.56 -8.56 0.62
N GLY A 57 -28.77 -9.22 -0.23
CA GLY A 57 -28.28 -8.65 -1.50
C GLY A 57 -26.94 -7.92 -1.39
N GLY A 58 -26.43 -7.67 -0.18
CA GLY A 58 -25.19 -6.94 0.01
C GLY A 58 -25.31 -5.45 -0.33
N GLU A 59 -24.16 -4.77 -0.47
CA GLU A 59 -24.12 -3.33 -0.77
C GLU A 59 -22.85 -2.98 -1.54
N THR A 60 -22.93 -1.98 -2.43
CA THR A 60 -21.74 -1.35 -3.01
C THR A 60 -21.39 -0.10 -2.20
N ILE A 61 -20.22 -0.11 -1.59
CA ILE A 61 -19.69 0.98 -0.77
C ILE A 61 -18.46 1.51 -1.48
N ASP A 62 -18.53 2.78 -1.88
CA ASP A 62 -17.43 3.51 -2.52
C ASP A 62 -16.78 2.78 -3.71
N GLY A 63 -17.59 2.15 -4.55
CA GLY A 63 -17.14 1.43 -5.75
C GLY A 63 -16.76 -0.03 -5.52
N PHE A 64 -16.81 -0.53 -4.27
CA PHE A 64 -16.56 -1.93 -3.94
C PHE A 64 -17.84 -2.62 -3.47
N THR A 65 -18.16 -3.79 -4.04
CA THR A 65 -19.32 -4.58 -3.64
C THR A 65 -18.97 -5.55 -2.52
N PHE A 66 -19.77 -5.55 -1.47
CA PHE A 66 -19.64 -6.40 -0.29
C PHE A 66 -20.90 -7.25 -0.11
N SER A 67 -20.71 -8.50 0.30
CA SER A 67 -21.81 -9.43 0.47
C SER A 67 -22.64 -9.13 1.71
N GLN A 68 -23.87 -9.68 1.75
CA GLN A 68 -24.67 -9.79 2.97
C GLN A 68 -23.82 -10.31 4.13
N GLY A 69 -24.09 -9.81 5.34
CA GLY A 69 -23.36 -10.20 6.56
C GLY A 69 -22.05 -9.46 6.77
N THR A 70 -21.59 -8.66 5.81
CA THR A 70 -20.47 -7.74 6.02
C THR A 70 -20.82 -6.72 7.10
N VAL A 71 -19.91 -6.49 8.04
CA VAL A 71 -20.06 -5.44 9.05
C VAL A 71 -19.33 -4.20 8.57
N VAL A 72 -20.03 -3.06 8.58
CA VAL A 72 -19.48 -1.75 8.25
C VAL A 72 -19.40 -0.95 9.54
N LEU A 73 -18.19 -0.52 9.90
CA LEU A 73 -17.95 0.47 10.95
C LEU A 73 -17.65 1.81 10.28
N GLN A 74 -18.45 2.84 10.60
CA GLN A 74 -18.36 4.14 9.94
C GLN A 74 -18.09 5.27 10.93
N GLY A 75 -17.18 6.19 10.59
CA GLY A 75 -16.96 7.42 11.36
C GLY A 75 -16.36 7.19 12.76
N ALA A 76 -15.68 6.07 12.97
CA ALA A 76 -15.17 5.67 14.28
C ALA A 76 -13.71 6.08 14.47
N ASN A 77 -13.35 6.56 15.66
CA ASN A 77 -11.98 6.67 16.11
C ASN A 77 -11.66 5.48 17.03
N VAL A 78 -11.03 4.46 16.45
CA VAL A 78 -10.74 3.21 17.14
C VAL A 78 -9.44 3.36 17.92
N THR A 79 -9.55 3.29 19.23
CA THR A 79 -8.46 3.57 20.18
C THR A 79 -7.45 2.44 20.32
N SER A 80 -7.75 1.26 19.78
CA SER A 80 -6.87 0.09 19.81
C SER A 80 -6.96 -0.71 18.50
N LEU A 81 -6.02 -1.63 18.29
CA LEU A 81 -6.01 -2.54 17.14
C LEU A 81 -7.33 -3.31 17.01
N ILE A 82 -7.85 -3.42 15.79
CA ILE A 82 -8.89 -4.40 15.44
C ILE A 82 -8.21 -5.62 14.80
N THR A 83 -8.39 -6.78 15.41
CA THR A 83 -7.94 -8.07 14.83
C THR A 83 -9.14 -8.75 14.19
N VAL A 84 -9.11 -8.91 12.86
CA VAL A 84 -10.18 -9.54 12.08
C VAL A 84 -9.86 -11.00 11.90
N ASN A 85 -10.56 -11.89 12.59
CA ASN A 85 -10.33 -13.34 12.53
C ASN A 85 -11.25 -14.06 11.53
N SER A 86 -12.42 -13.49 11.24
CA SER A 86 -13.36 -14.06 10.27
C SER A 86 -14.36 -13.01 9.77
N GLY A 87 -15.08 -13.34 8.70
CA GLY A 87 -16.10 -12.48 8.11
C GLY A 87 -15.52 -11.26 7.39
N TRP A 88 -16.41 -10.37 6.95
CA TRP A 88 -16.05 -9.13 6.26
C TRP A 88 -16.22 -7.92 7.18
N LEU A 89 -15.16 -7.13 7.31
CA LEU A 89 -15.17 -5.84 8.02
C LEU A 89 -14.82 -4.69 7.06
N VAL A 90 -15.67 -3.68 6.99
CA VAL A 90 -15.40 -2.43 6.26
C VAL A 90 -15.23 -1.29 7.27
N LEU A 91 -14.05 -0.70 7.32
CA LEU A 91 -13.79 0.56 8.00
C LEU A 91 -14.00 1.69 6.99
N ARG A 92 -15.04 2.51 7.17
CA ARG A 92 -15.35 3.62 6.27
C ARG A 92 -15.23 4.95 6.98
N GLY A 93 -14.25 5.76 6.59
CA GLY A 93 -14.01 7.03 7.24
C GLY A 93 -13.69 6.87 8.72
N CYS A 94 -12.78 5.96 9.05
CA CYS A 94 -12.37 5.65 10.42
C CYS A 94 -10.95 6.12 10.71
N LYS A 95 -10.61 6.14 12.00
CA LYS A 95 -9.25 6.17 12.52
C LYS A 95 -8.94 4.89 13.26
N GLY A 96 -7.71 4.40 13.17
CA GLY A 96 -7.25 3.28 13.98
C GLY A 96 -6.24 2.40 13.27
N SER A 97 -6.23 1.13 13.66
CA SER A 97 -5.31 0.11 13.16
C SER A 97 -6.05 -1.20 12.95
N ILE A 98 -5.65 -1.96 11.94
CA ILE A 98 -6.27 -3.25 11.62
C ILE A 98 -5.24 -4.34 11.32
N LEU A 99 -5.50 -5.54 11.83
CA LEU A 99 -4.78 -6.77 11.51
C LEU A 99 -5.76 -7.79 10.94
N LEU A 100 -5.53 -8.20 9.69
CA LEU A 100 -6.29 -9.28 9.04
C LEU A 100 -5.64 -10.61 9.39
N ASN A 101 -6.28 -11.33 10.30
CA ASN A 101 -5.83 -12.58 10.88
C ASN A 101 -6.74 -13.75 10.46
N HIS A 102 -7.29 -13.69 9.24
CA HIS A 102 -8.16 -14.73 8.70
C HIS A 102 -7.38 -16.02 8.44
N PRO A 103 -7.83 -17.18 8.96
CA PRO A 103 -7.32 -18.47 8.52
C PRO A 103 -7.54 -18.68 7.02
N THR A 104 -6.63 -19.41 6.38
CA THR A 104 -6.79 -19.81 4.97
C THR A 104 -8.15 -20.49 4.74
N GLY A 105 -8.87 -20.05 3.71
CA GLY A 105 -10.17 -20.62 3.31
C GLY A 105 -11.39 -20.06 4.05
N ASN A 106 -11.24 -19.08 4.95
CA ASN A 106 -12.35 -18.50 5.71
C ASN A 106 -13.34 -17.67 4.85
N GLY A 107 -12.95 -17.22 3.65
CA GLY A 107 -13.80 -16.44 2.72
C GLY A 107 -14.05 -14.98 3.13
N GLY A 108 -13.70 -14.61 4.37
CA GLY A 108 -13.75 -13.24 4.88
C GLY A 108 -12.59 -12.36 4.42
N GLY A 109 -12.69 -11.06 4.67
CA GLY A 109 -11.69 -10.06 4.29
C GLY A 109 -11.90 -8.75 5.03
N ALA A 110 -11.18 -7.71 4.62
CA ALA A 110 -11.49 -6.37 5.10
C ALA A 110 -11.18 -5.29 4.07
N ALA A 111 -11.88 -4.17 4.25
CA ALA A 111 -11.63 -2.95 3.52
C ALA A 111 -11.45 -1.78 4.49
N ALA A 112 -10.47 -0.92 4.23
CA ALA A 112 -10.43 0.44 4.75
C ALA A 112 -10.65 1.40 3.60
N LEU A 113 -11.66 2.26 3.74
CA LEU A 113 -12.11 3.21 2.75
C LEU A 113 -12.07 4.60 3.39
N TYR A 114 -11.42 5.58 2.76
CA TYR A 114 -11.38 6.98 3.23
C TYR A 114 -10.93 7.15 4.68
N SER A 115 -10.04 6.28 5.16
CA SER A 115 -9.68 6.18 6.58
C SER A 115 -8.28 6.71 6.84
N GLN A 116 -8.02 7.21 8.04
CA GLN A 116 -6.66 7.52 8.48
C GLN A 116 -6.18 6.37 9.38
N LEU A 117 -5.13 5.67 8.99
CA LEU A 117 -4.70 4.47 9.70
C LEU A 117 -3.29 4.62 10.27
N GLY A 118 -3.10 4.08 11.47
CA GLY A 118 -1.78 3.87 12.05
C GLY A 118 -1.12 2.60 11.55
N SER A 119 -1.91 1.59 11.17
CA SER A 119 -1.42 0.38 10.51
C SER A 119 -2.55 -0.36 9.79
N PHE A 120 -2.20 -1.05 8.71
CA PHE A 120 -3.07 -1.97 8.00
C PHE A 120 -2.24 -3.19 7.63
N ASN A 121 -2.37 -4.25 8.41
CA ASN A 121 -1.54 -5.44 8.28
C ASN A 121 -2.40 -6.60 7.82
N ALA A 122 -1.92 -7.36 6.84
CA ALA A 122 -2.54 -8.61 6.46
C ALA A 122 -1.53 -9.73 6.71
N ALA A 123 -1.81 -10.56 7.73
CA ALA A 123 -0.95 -11.69 8.01
C ALA A 123 -0.86 -12.62 6.79
N GLY A 124 0.22 -13.41 6.74
CA GLY A 124 0.63 -14.06 5.50
C GLY A 124 0.24 -15.50 5.36
N ALA A 125 0.19 -15.96 4.10
CA ALA A 125 0.01 -17.36 3.77
C ALA A 125 1.05 -18.26 4.48
N LYS A 126 2.27 -17.74 4.68
CA LYS A 126 3.34 -18.39 5.45
C LYS A 126 2.93 -18.76 6.89
N ASP A 127 2.04 -17.97 7.48
CA ASP A 127 1.54 -18.15 8.84
C ASP A 127 0.18 -18.90 8.85
N GLY A 128 -0.22 -19.48 7.73
CA GLY A 128 -1.53 -20.12 7.55
C GLY A 128 -2.69 -19.13 7.53
N ARG A 129 -2.40 -17.84 7.29
CA ARG A 129 -3.38 -16.74 7.34
C ARG A 129 -3.54 -16.14 5.95
N GLN A 130 -4.75 -16.15 5.41
CA GLN A 130 -5.02 -15.67 4.07
C GLN A 130 -6.45 -15.11 4.01
N PRO A 131 -6.63 -13.78 4.19
CA PRO A 131 -7.91 -13.15 3.89
C PRO A 131 -8.27 -13.40 2.42
N ALA A 132 -9.56 -13.50 2.12
CA ALA A 132 -10.04 -13.67 0.75
C ALA A 132 -9.70 -12.44 -0.10
N LYS A 133 -9.78 -11.25 0.49
CA LYS A 133 -9.40 -9.98 -0.16
C LYS A 133 -9.10 -8.90 0.88
N THR A 134 -8.12 -8.07 0.55
CA THR A 134 -7.65 -6.95 1.36
C THR A 134 -7.73 -5.67 0.54
N ILE A 135 -8.47 -4.67 1.02
CA ILE A 135 -8.71 -3.42 0.30
C ILE A 135 -8.31 -2.22 1.16
N CYS A 136 -7.45 -1.36 0.63
CA CYS A 136 -7.10 -0.07 1.19
C CYS A 136 -7.32 0.98 0.10
N HIS A 137 -8.30 1.85 0.28
CA HIS A 137 -8.69 2.82 -0.73
C HIS A 137 -8.81 4.20 -0.12
N ARG A 138 -8.09 5.17 -0.69
CA ARG A 138 -8.07 6.57 -0.21
C ARG A 138 -7.80 6.69 1.27
N CYS A 139 -6.90 5.85 1.76
CA CYS A 139 -6.48 5.94 3.14
C CYS A 139 -5.25 6.82 3.27
N TYR A 140 -5.11 7.44 4.44
CA TYR A 140 -3.95 8.24 4.79
C TYR A 140 -3.19 7.59 5.94
N PHE A 141 -1.89 7.38 5.76
CA PHE A 141 -0.97 6.90 6.79
C PHE A 141 0.05 8.01 7.06
N PRO A 142 -0.09 8.77 8.17
CA PRO A 142 0.69 9.99 8.38
C PRO A 142 2.16 9.76 8.76
N ASN A 143 2.47 8.63 9.39
CA ASN A 143 3.81 8.33 9.91
C ASN A 143 4.13 6.82 9.87
N SER A 144 3.43 6.05 9.03
CA SER A 144 3.56 4.60 9.03
C SER A 144 3.32 4.04 7.64
N GLY A 145 3.91 2.87 7.39
CA GLY A 145 3.62 2.08 6.22
C GLY A 145 2.47 1.09 6.45
N LEU A 146 2.08 0.43 5.36
CA LEU A 146 1.44 -0.87 5.40
C LEU A 146 2.54 -1.94 5.53
N GLU A 147 3.12 -2.00 6.72
CA GLU A 147 4.09 -3.04 7.05
C GLU A 147 3.36 -4.37 7.20
N ASN A 148 3.94 -5.44 6.67
CA ASN A 148 3.37 -6.78 6.73
C ASN A 148 2.06 -7.00 5.95
N VAL A 149 2.04 -6.70 4.64
CA VAL A 149 0.95 -7.09 3.75
C VAL A 149 1.34 -8.40 3.05
N TYR A 150 1.17 -9.53 3.73
CA TYR A 150 1.69 -10.85 3.32
C TYR A 150 0.64 -11.77 2.69
N SER A 151 -0.52 -11.22 2.32
CA SER A 151 -1.65 -11.95 1.74
C SER A 151 -1.75 -11.80 0.23
N ASN A 152 -2.36 -12.76 -0.45
CA ASN A 152 -2.87 -12.59 -1.83
C ASN A 152 -4.08 -11.63 -1.88
N ASN A 153 -4.48 -11.24 -3.09
CA ASN A 153 -5.70 -10.46 -3.37
C ASN A 153 -5.74 -9.10 -2.65
N VAL A 154 -4.65 -8.34 -2.80
CA VAL A 154 -4.47 -7.04 -2.15
C VAL A 154 -4.73 -5.93 -3.15
N THR A 155 -5.47 -4.92 -2.74
CA THR A 155 -5.72 -3.71 -3.53
C THR A 155 -5.46 -2.49 -2.65
N ILE A 156 -4.40 -1.75 -2.93
CA ILE A 156 -4.07 -0.47 -2.30
C ILE A 156 -4.12 0.60 -3.38
N THR A 157 -5.09 1.51 -3.28
CA THR A 157 -5.37 2.46 -4.36
C THR A 157 -5.67 3.86 -3.85
N GLU A 158 -5.25 4.86 -4.63
CA GLU A 158 -5.50 6.29 -4.33
C GLU A 158 -5.16 6.68 -2.89
N SER A 159 -4.21 6.00 -2.24
CA SER A 159 -3.88 6.21 -0.84
C SER A 159 -2.62 7.05 -0.73
N TRP A 160 -2.50 7.80 0.38
CA TRP A 160 -1.28 8.53 0.72
C TRP A 160 -0.59 7.86 1.89
N ILE A 161 0.58 7.31 1.63
CA ILE A 161 1.42 6.60 2.58
C ILE A 161 2.65 7.48 2.86
N ALA A 162 2.66 8.16 4.00
CA ALA A 162 3.75 9.01 4.46
C ALA A 162 4.46 8.31 5.62
N VAL A 163 5.70 7.89 5.39
CA VAL A 163 6.39 6.98 6.28
C VAL A 163 7.53 7.71 6.97
N ALA A 164 7.50 7.69 8.31
CA ALA A 164 8.60 8.23 9.09
C ALA A 164 9.76 7.22 9.15
N PRO A 165 11.03 7.68 9.09
CA PRO A 165 12.15 6.83 9.45
C PRO A 165 11.98 6.25 10.86
N GLY A 166 12.41 5.01 11.06
CA GLY A 166 12.34 4.28 12.32
C GLY A 166 13.50 4.56 13.26
N GLY A 167 13.58 3.81 14.36
CA GLY A 167 14.70 3.84 15.29
C GLY A 167 15.88 2.98 14.84
N SER A 168 17.03 3.13 15.50
CA SER A 168 18.22 2.31 15.20
C SER A 168 17.90 0.81 15.32
N GLY A 169 18.17 0.04 14.27
CA GLY A 169 17.90 -1.40 14.21
C GLY A 169 16.55 -1.76 13.57
N ASP A 170 15.69 -0.76 13.34
CA ASP A 170 14.45 -0.95 12.60
C ASP A 170 14.70 -0.90 11.09
N HIS A 171 13.86 -1.61 10.36
CA HIS A 171 13.76 -1.53 8.92
C HIS A 171 12.33 -1.13 8.58
N VAL A 172 12.16 0.03 7.96
CA VAL A 172 10.85 0.63 7.70
C VAL A 172 10.59 0.66 6.21
N ASP A 173 9.38 0.29 5.82
CA ASP A 173 8.89 0.27 4.44
C ASP A 173 7.56 1.03 4.34
N GLY A 174 7.28 1.59 3.16
CA GLY A 174 5.95 2.17 2.89
C GLY A 174 4.89 1.11 2.72
N ILE A 175 5.17 0.09 1.90
CA ILE A 175 4.36 -1.11 1.75
C ILE A 175 5.34 -2.27 1.74
N GLN A 176 5.17 -3.21 2.65
CA GLN A 176 6.03 -4.39 2.71
C GLN A 176 5.29 -5.63 2.21
N THR A 177 5.85 -6.28 1.20
CA THR A 177 5.36 -7.53 0.62
C THR A 177 6.47 -8.60 0.62
N TRP A 178 6.09 -9.87 0.44
CA TRP A 178 6.98 -11.03 0.42
C TRP A 178 6.70 -11.97 -0.76
N GLY A 179 7.71 -12.75 -1.14
CA GLY A 179 7.61 -13.82 -2.14
C GLY A 179 6.47 -14.79 -1.80
N GLY A 180 5.88 -15.39 -2.83
CA GLY A 180 4.70 -16.27 -2.69
C GLY A 180 3.36 -15.57 -2.89
N GLN A 181 3.35 -14.25 -3.09
CA GLN A 181 2.12 -13.48 -3.23
C GLN A 181 1.62 -13.33 -4.67
N SER A 182 0.31 -13.25 -4.80
CA SER A 182 -0.37 -13.05 -6.08
C SER A 182 -1.58 -12.11 -6.00
N SER A 183 -1.96 -11.58 -7.16
CA SER A 183 -3.10 -10.67 -7.32
C SER A 183 -2.94 -9.40 -6.45
N LEU A 184 -1.84 -8.70 -6.64
CA LEU A 184 -1.52 -7.46 -5.93
C LEU A 184 -1.75 -6.26 -6.85
N ASN A 185 -2.45 -5.24 -6.36
CA ASN A 185 -2.67 -3.99 -7.10
C ASN A 185 -2.32 -2.80 -6.22
N PHE A 186 -1.28 -2.08 -6.62
CA PHE A 186 -0.82 -0.82 -6.04
C PHE A 186 -0.97 0.25 -7.11
N SER A 187 -2.05 1.03 -7.09
CA SER A 187 -2.28 2.04 -8.13
C SER A 187 -2.71 3.42 -7.65
N ARG A 188 -2.19 4.45 -8.30
CA ARG A 188 -2.49 5.86 -8.05
C ARG A 188 -2.25 6.30 -6.60
N ASN A 189 -1.34 5.64 -5.90
CA ASN A 189 -0.95 6.01 -4.55
C ASN A 189 0.13 7.09 -4.58
N ARG A 190 0.18 7.90 -3.54
CA ARG A 190 1.34 8.72 -3.21
C ARG A 190 2.10 8.05 -2.08
N LEU A 191 3.34 7.65 -2.33
CA LEU A 191 4.21 7.06 -1.32
C LEU A 191 5.36 8.03 -1.07
N GLN A 192 5.62 8.37 0.18
CA GLN A 192 6.67 9.33 0.51
C GLN A 192 7.36 9.04 1.83
N TRP A 193 8.63 9.39 1.92
CA TRP A 193 9.33 9.51 3.19
C TRP A 193 8.99 10.83 3.86
N ASN A 194 8.76 10.79 5.17
CA ASN A 194 8.43 11.93 6.01
C ASN A 194 9.44 12.04 7.15
N GLY A 195 10.45 12.89 7.01
CA GLY A 195 11.50 13.07 8.01
C GLY A 195 12.89 13.11 7.39
N SER A 196 13.90 13.26 8.24
CA SER A 196 15.31 13.24 7.82
C SER A 196 15.76 11.81 7.52
N TRP A 197 16.72 11.66 6.62
CA TRP A 197 17.33 10.36 6.34
C TRP A 197 17.81 9.66 7.60
N ASN A 198 17.67 8.34 7.62
CA ASN A 198 18.54 7.46 8.38
C ASN A 198 18.63 6.09 7.69
N SER A 199 19.42 5.19 8.27
CA SER A 199 19.66 3.85 7.71
C SER A 199 18.46 2.89 7.78
N THR A 200 17.32 3.29 8.33
CA THR A 200 16.15 2.42 8.46
C THR A 200 15.24 2.47 7.23
N GLN A 201 15.42 3.48 6.37
CA GLN A 201 14.56 3.68 5.19
C GLN A 201 14.97 2.71 4.09
N SER A 202 14.02 1.86 3.69
CA SER A 202 14.26 0.85 2.66
C SER A 202 13.42 1.10 1.42
N GLY A 203 12.26 0.45 1.26
CA GLY A 203 11.40 0.63 0.09
C GLY A 203 10.10 1.35 0.42
N LEU A 204 9.73 2.37 -0.35
CA LEU A 204 8.36 2.91 -0.31
C LEU A 204 7.34 1.86 -0.77
N LEU A 205 7.70 1.07 -1.78
CA LEU A 205 7.09 -0.22 -2.04
C LEU A 205 8.21 -1.27 -2.03
N ALA A 206 8.23 -2.10 -1.00
CA ALA A 206 9.24 -3.13 -0.79
C ALA A 206 8.69 -4.53 -1.09
N MET A 207 9.35 -5.21 -2.01
CA MET A 207 9.02 -6.57 -2.44
C MET A 207 10.17 -7.51 -2.12
N TYR A 208 10.06 -8.23 -1.01
CA TYR A 208 11.09 -9.14 -0.54
C TYR A 208 10.96 -10.53 -1.16
N SER A 209 12.10 -11.18 -1.41
CA SER A 209 12.20 -12.51 -2.00
C SER A 209 12.07 -13.66 -1.02
N ASP A 210 11.92 -13.37 0.26
CA ASP A 210 12.19 -14.27 1.36
C ASP A 210 13.69 -14.42 1.70
N GLY A 211 13.99 -14.36 3.00
CA GLY A 211 15.34 -14.52 3.53
C GLY A 211 15.67 -15.93 4.02
N SER A 212 14.70 -16.87 3.96
CA SER A 212 14.85 -18.28 4.35
C SER A 212 13.47 -18.95 4.39
N GLN A 213 12.94 -19.49 3.29
CA GLN A 213 11.78 -20.39 3.37
C GLN A 213 11.59 -21.28 2.13
N ASN A 214 11.95 -22.56 2.28
CA ASN A 214 11.72 -23.62 1.30
C ASN A 214 10.27 -23.64 0.78
N GLY A 215 10.07 -23.33 -0.51
CA GLY A 215 8.97 -23.91 -1.29
C GLY A 215 7.83 -23.01 -1.78
N PHE A 216 7.95 -21.67 -1.76
CA PHE A 216 6.90 -20.82 -2.32
C PHE A 216 7.22 -20.28 -3.72
N ALA A 217 6.16 -20.13 -4.51
CA ALA A 217 6.20 -19.55 -5.85
C ALA A 217 6.70 -18.10 -5.78
N GLY A 218 7.22 -17.58 -6.88
CA GLY A 218 7.53 -16.17 -7.00
C GLY A 218 6.31 -15.25 -6.86
N TYR A 219 6.46 -13.98 -7.23
CA TYR A 219 5.31 -13.09 -7.37
C TYR A 219 4.53 -13.38 -8.65
N ASN A 220 3.20 -13.32 -8.61
CA ASN A 220 2.37 -13.47 -9.80
C ASN A 220 1.22 -12.46 -9.86
N GLN A 221 0.96 -11.86 -11.02
CA GLN A 221 -0.14 -10.89 -11.21
C GLN A 221 -0.03 -9.70 -10.24
N VAL A 222 1.03 -8.92 -10.43
CA VAL A 222 1.30 -7.71 -9.64
C VAL A 222 1.14 -6.50 -10.53
N ALA A 223 0.37 -5.50 -10.11
CA ALA A 223 0.24 -4.22 -10.79
C ALA A 223 0.78 -3.10 -9.89
N VAL A 224 1.74 -2.34 -10.40
CA VAL A 224 2.27 -1.11 -9.81
C VAL A 224 2.05 0.01 -10.84
N GLN A 225 0.96 0.75 -10.72
CA GLN A 225 0.49 1.61 -11.81
C GLN A 225 0.18 3.03 -11.38
N ASP A 226 0.69 4.01 -12.12
CA ASP A 226 0.36 5.43 -11.96
C ASP A 226 0.56 5.98 -10.54
N ASN A 227 1.48 5.40 -9.76
CA ASN A 227 1.82 5.89 -8.42
C ASN A 227 2.80 7.07 -8.50
N ASP A 228 2.82 7.89 -7.45
CA ASP A 228 3.79 8.97 -7.23
C ASP A 228 4.70 8.62 -6.06
N PHE A 229 5.97 8.36 -6.34
CA PHE A 229 7.02 8.05 -5.37
C PHE A 229 7.82 9.31 -5.06
N VAL A 230 7.75 9.76 -3.81
CA VAL A 230 8.50 10.92 -3.33
C VAL A 230 9.61 10.44 -2.42
N ILE A 231 10.81 10.32 -3.00
CA ILE A 231 11.99 9.78 -2.31
C ILE A 231 12.45 10.69 -1.15
N GLY A 232 11.98 11.93 -1.09
CA GLY A 232 12.17 12.82 0.06
C GLY A 232 13.62 13.30 0.24
N LEU A 233 13.81 14.25 1.15
CA LEU A 233 15.14 14.67 1.58
C LEU A 233 15.71 13.56 2.45
N GLY A 234 16.86 13.05 2.04
CA GLY A 234 17.56 12.03 2.78
C GLY A 234 17.73 10.67 2.11
N GLY A 235 16.71 10.11 1.45
CA GLY A 235 16.89 8.87 0.67
C GLY A 235 15.81 7.81 0.78
N GLY A 236 16.20 6.60 0.34
CA GLY A 236 15.35 5.43 0.25
C GLY A 236 15.10 4.99 -1.20
N ILE A 237 14.52 3.81 -1.34
CA ILE A 237 14.20 3.18 -2.61
C ILE A 237 12.71 3.41 -2.90
N GLY A 238 12.38 3.91 -4.09
CA GLY A 238 10.97 4.04 -4.47
C GLY A 238 10.28 2.68 -4.58
N LEU A 239 10.84 1.80 -5.40
CA LEU A 239 10.35 0.44 -5.59
C LEU A 239 11.49 -0.56 -5.42
N HIS A 240 11.55 -1.22 -4.27
CA HIS A 240 12.49 -2.31 -4.04
C HIS A 240 11.91 -3.59 -4.65
N ALA A 241 12.18 -3.82 -5.94
CA ALA A 241 11.63 -4.92 -6.72
C ALA A 241 12.08 -6.32 -6.22
N PRO A 242 11.31 -7.40 -6.52
CA PRO A 242 11.65 -8.75 -6.07
C PRO A 242 13.04 -9.19 -6.54
N MET A 243 13.91 -9.59 -5.60
CA MET A 243 15.28 -10.03 -5.87
C MET A 243 15.51 -11.50 -5.49
N GLY A 244 15.67 -12.40 -6.45
CA GLY A 244 16.00 -13.80 -6.18
C GLY A 244 14.78 -14.73 -6.11
N VAL A 245 13.61 -14.22 -6.52
CA VAL A 245 12.40 -15.02 -6.72
C VAL A 245 11.86 -14.85 -8.13
N ALA A 246 11.19 -15.88 -8.65
CA ALA A 246 10.48 -15.76 -9.92
C ALA A 246 9.45 -14.62 -9.85
N THR A 247 9.16 -14.00 -10.98
CA THR A 247 8.09 -13.00 -11.09
C THR A 247 7.41 -13.20 -12.43
N THR A 248 6.08 -13.33 -12.42
CA THR A 248 5.27 -13.49 -13.64
C THR A 248 4.09 -12.53 -13.63
N ASN A 249 3.72 -12.02 -14.81
CA ASN A 249 2.61 -11.09 -14.99
C ASN A 249 2.70 -9.85 -14.09
N MET A 250 3.90 -9.33 -13.82
CA MET A 250 4.10 -8.07 -13.10
C MET A 250 4.09 -6.89 -14.07
N VAL A 251 3.20 -5.93 -13.87
CA VAL A 251 3.10 -4.71 -14.68
C VAL A 251 3.48 -3.50 -13.83
N VAL A 252 4.55 -2.81 -14.21
CA VAL A 252 4.99 -1.55 -13.61
C VAL A 252 4.92 -0.45 -14.65
N THR A 253 3.92 0.42 -14.59
CA THR A 253 3.73 1.42 -15.64
C THR A 253 3.12 2.74 -15.18
N GLY A 254 3.49 3.82 -15.88
CA GLY A 254 2.90 5.15 -15.68
C GLY A 254 3.30 5.85 -14.37
N ASN A 255 4.13 5.22 -13.54
CA ASN A 255 4.53 5.74 -12.24
C ASN A 255 5.49 6.95 -12.39
N ARG A 256 5.52 7.79 -11.37
CA ARG A 256 6.29 9.03 -11.29
C ARG A 256 7.20 9.02 -10.08
N TRP A 257 8.42 9.50 -10.24
CA TRP A 257 9.37 9.69 -9.14
C TRP A 257 9.68 11.17 -9.00
N THR A 258 9.52 11.71 -7.81
CA THR A 258 9.91 13.08 -7.47
C THR A 258 11.38 13.09 -7.04
N TRP A 259 12.18 13.92 -7.70
CA TRP A 259 13.62 14.05 -7.53
C TRP A 259 13.98 14.63 -6.16
N SER A 260 15.08 14.14 -5.59
CA SER A 260 15.71 14.71 -4.40
C SER A 260 17.12 15.19 -4.76
N PRO A 261 17.46 16.47 -4.52
CA PRO A 261 18.78 17.02 -4.85
C PRO A 261 19.93 16.43 -4.02
N ASP A 262 19.62 15.64 -3.00
CA ASP A 262 20.60 14.98 -2.14
C ASP A 262 21.19 13.70 -2.78
N PHE A 263 20.76 13.34 -4.00
CA PHE A 263 21.25 12.17 -4.73
C PHE A 263 21.91 12.56 -6.04
N ASP A 264 23.11 12.01 -6.26
CA ASP A 264 23.84 12.20 -7.52
C ASP A 264 23.53 11.12 -8.56
N ASP A 265 22.93 10.00 -8.13
CA ASP A 265 22.61 8.85 -8.99
C ASP A 265 21.08 8.75 -9.25
N PRO A 266 20.62 9.11 -10.46
CA PRO A 266 19.22 8.98 -10.87
C PRO A 266 18.77 7.54 -11.15
N ASP A 267 19.66 6.55 -11.05
CA ASP A 267 19.35 5.14 -11.27
C ASP A 267 19.31 4.32 -9.96
N TYR A 268 19.90 4.81 -8.86
CA TYR A 268 19.94 4.09 -7.57
C TYR A 268 18.68 4.28 -6.72
N THR A 269 18.15 5.50 -6.61
CA THR A 269 16.97 5.81 -5.79
C THR A 269 15.65 5.22 -6.32
N PRO A 270 15.48 4.96 -7.64
CA PRO A 270 14.33 4.20 -8.10
C PRO A 270 14.47 2.68 -7.98
N ALA A 271 15.63 2.19 -7.52
CA ALA A 271 16.19 0.89 -7.92
C ALA A 271 15.21 -0.28 -8.05
N ILE A 272 14.94 -0.64 -9.30
CA ILE A 272 14.95 -2.04 -9.68
C ILE A 272 16.42 -2.46 -9.75
N TYR A 273 16.84 -3.37 -8.90
CA TYR A 273 18.20 -3.88 -8.94
C TYR A 273 18.52 -4.48 -10.32
N ARG A 274 19.61 -4.00 -10.94
CA ARG A 274 20.12 -4.47 -12.26
C ARG A 274 20.98 -5.74 -12.16
N GLY A 275 20.88 -6.47 -11.04
CA GLY A 275 21.70 -7.64 -10.74
C GLY A 275 21.07 -8.97 -11.19
N SER A 276 21.87 -10.02 -11.23
CA SER A 276 21.38 -11.39 -11.41
C SER A 276 20.35 -11.73 -10.32
N GLY A 277 19.16 -12.20 -10.71
CA GLY A 277 18.08 -12.55 -9.79
C GLY A 277 16.93 -11.54 -9.71
N ALA A 278 17.02 -10.37 -10.34
CA ALA A 278 15.89 -9.45 -10.44
C ALA A 278 14.80 -9.94 -11.41
N ALA A 279 13.58 -9.42 -11.27
CA ALA A 279 12.47 -9.70 -12.18
C ALA A 279 12.85 -9.36 -13.64
N ASN A 280 12.71 -10.34 -14.55
CA ASN A 280 12.96 -10.12 -15.97
C ASN A 280 11.71 -9.53 -16.65
N TYR A 281 11.76 -8.24 -16.97
CA TYR A 281 10.68 -7.52 -17.66
C TYR A 281 10.61 -7.76 -19.18
N LYS A 282 11.36 -8.73 -19.74
CA LYS A 282 11.25 -9.16 -21.15
C LYS A 282 10.40 -10.41 -21.33
N THR A 283 10.14 -11.15 -20.25
CA THR A 283 9.55 -12.49 -20.30
C THR A 283 8.52 -12.68 -19.19
N GLY A 284 7.82 -13.81 -19.20
CA GLY A 284 6.88 -14.16 -18.13
C GLY A 284 5.67 -13.24 -17.99
N GLY A 285 5.35 -12.43 -19.02
CA GLY A 285 4.27 -11.44 -18.98
C GLY A 285 4.60 -10.18 -18.17
N ASN A 286 5.86 -10.01 -17.75
CA ASN A 286 6.29 -8.84 -16.99
C ASN A 286 6.48 -7.61 -17.90
N VAL A 287 6.16 -6.43 -17.40
CA VAL A 287 6.23 -5.16 -18.13
C VAL A 287 6.79 -4.05 -17.24
N TRP A 288 7.77 -3.29 -17.74
CA TRP A 288 8.18 -2.01 -17.16
C TRP A 288 8.18 -0.93 -18.25
N SER A 289 7.25 0.02 -18.20
CA SER A 289 7.11 1.01 -19.27
C SER A 289 6.55 2.34 -18.76
N ASN A 290 6.92 3.44 -19.42
CA ASN A 290 6.32 4.77 -19.14
C ASN A 290 6.50 5.26 -17.68
N ASN A 291 7.51 4.77 -16.98
CA ASN A 291 7.91 5.25 -15.66
C ASN A 291 8.87 6.43 -15.85
N ARG A 292 8.62 7.59 -15.21
CA ARG A 292 9.45 8.80 -15.44
C ARG A 292 9.69 9.62 -14.19
N TRP A 293 10.76 10.41 -14.22
CA TRP A 293 10.98 11.47 -13.25
C TRP A 293 9.91 12.55 -13.45
N ALA A 294 9.28 12.98 -12.36
CA ALA A 294 8.24 13.98 -12.33
C ALA A 294 8.81 15.40 -12.45
N ASP A 295 9.99 15.62 -11.86
CA ASP A 295 10.61 16.92 -11.70
C ASP A 295 12.15 16.81 -11.60
N GLY A 296 12.80 17.91 -11.17
CA GLY A 296 14.26 17.98 -11.05
C GLY A 296 15.00 18.06 -12.39
N PRO A 297 16.33 17.88 -12.39
CA PRO A 297 17.17 17.90 -13.59
C PRO A 297 16.79 16.83 -14.62
N TYR A 298 16.14 15.75 -14.17
CA TYR A 298 15.75 14.60 -14.99
C TYR A 298 14.27 14.60 -15.36
N ALA A 299 13.54 15.69 -15.11
CA ALA A 299 12.09 15.77 -15.35
C ALA A 299 11.68 15.24 -16.74
N ASN A 300 10.65 14.40 -16.77
CA ASN A 300 10.11 13.69 -17.93
C ASN A 300 11.04 12.66 -18.59
N GLN A 301 12.26 12.45 -18.08
CA GLN A 301 13.11 11.36 -18.55
C GLN A 301 12.61 10.02 -18.03
N PHE A 302 12.70 8.99 -18.87
CA PHE A 302 12.29 7.64 -18.52
C PHE A 302 13.22 7.01 -17.49
N LEU A 303 12.63 6.30 -16.52
CA LEU A 303 13.37 5.45 -15.60
C LEU A 303 13.66 4.12 -16.25
N ARG A 304 14.92 3.72 -16.20
CA ARG A 304 15.37 2.41 -16.65
C ARG A 304 14.97 1.30 -15.66
N PRO A 305 14.70 0.09 -16.15
CA PRO A 305 14.79 -0.35 -17.54
C PRO A 305 13.49 -0.07 -18.31
N ASP A 306 13.47 0.87 -19.27
CA ASP A 306 12.28 1.06 -20.12
C ASP A 306 12.28 0.02 -21.24
N ASN A 307 11.50 -1.04 -21.05
CA ASN A 307 11.49 -2.17 -21.95
C ASN A 307 10.74 -1.91 -23.28
N SER A 308 10.17 -0.71 -23.47
CA SER A 308 9.48 -0.31 -24.70
C SER A 308 10.39 0.36 -25.73
N THR A 309 11.62 0.74 -25.36
CA THR A 309 12.46 1.64 -26.18
C THR A 309 13.79 1.08 -26.68
N GLY A 310 14.24 -0.12 -26.27
CA GLY A 310 15.43 -0.74 -26.86
C GLY A 310 15.93 -1.98 -26.15
N THR A 311 16.77 -2.79 -26.82
CA THR A 311 17.40 -3.99 -26.24
C THR A 311 18.53 -3.68 -25.26
N THR A 312 19.00 -2.43 -25.22
CA THR A 312 20.17 -1.93 -24.50
C THR A 312 19.86 -1.12 -23.23
N ASP A 313 18.59 -0.80 -22.95
CA ASP A 313 18.20 -0.01 -21.76
C ASP A 313 17.99 -0.88 -20.50
N TYR A 314 18.89 -1.84 -20.27
CA TYR A 314 18.85 -2.80 -19.15
C TYR A 314 20.15 -2.78 -18.36
#